data_AF-A0A1V5Z0U1-F1
#
_entry.id   AF-A0A1V5Z0U1-F1
#
_cell.length_a   1.000
_cell.length_b   1.000
_cell.length_c   1.000
_cell.angle_alpha   90.00
_cell.angle_beta   90.00
_cell.angle_gamma   90.00
#
_symmetry.space_group_name_H-M   'P 1'
#
loop_
_entity.id
_entity.type
_entity.pdbx_description
1 polymer ?
#
loop_
_entity_poly.entity_id
_entity_poly.type
_entity_poly.pdbx_seq_one_letter_code
_entity_poly.pdbx_strand_id
1 'polypeptide(L)'
;MESIIRTSIHVAITGLDVDPATESECKADISTALDLYFRSITPYVDGVDVPQERMDTITSASVSAIVQDVLQSYGATAQTVTFGLIVGISTPLYTLGQGECAKLGSVAYA
;
A
#
# COMPACT_ATOMS: atom_id res chain seq x y z
N MET A 1 6.74 26.92 8.45
CA MET A 1 6.70 25.53 8.92
C MET A 1 5.55 24.88 8.18
N GLU A 2 5.83 24.31 7.01
CA GLU A 2 4.80 23.60 6.24
C GLU A 2 4.41 22.34 7.01
N SER A 3 3.11 22.15 7.23
CA SER A 3 2.62 20.98 7.96
C SER A 3 2.69 19.76 7.07
N ILE A 4 3.35 18.71 7.53
CA ILE A 4 3.34 17.40 6.87
C ILE A 4 1.96 16.78 7.10
N ILE A 5 1.22 16.53 6.04
CA ILE A 5 -0.07 15.83 6.10
C ILE A 5 0.20 14.33 5.92
N ARG A 6 -0.19 13.52 6.91
CA ARG A 6 -0.07 12.05 6.80
C ARG A 6 -1.36 11.43 6.31
N THR A 7 -1.39 11.07 5.04
CA THR A 7 -2.52 10.41 4.38
C THR A 7 -2.54 8.93 4.71
N SER A 8 -3.58 8.48 5.41
CA SER A 8 -3.79 7.05 5.72
C SER A 8 -4.29 6.31 4.48
N ILE A 9 -3.61 5.23 4.12
CA ILE A 9 -4.03 4.33 3.05
C ILE A 9 -4.52 3.02 3.66
N HIS A 10 -5.74 2.62 3.34
CA HIS A 10 -6.35 1.38 3.81
C HIS A 10 -6.34 0.36 2.68
N VAL A 11 -5.94 -0.88 2.99
CA VAL A 11 -5.86 -1.98 2.03
C VAL A 11 -6.90 -3.04 2.40
N ALA A 12 -7.60 -3.58 1.41
CA ALA A 12 -8.53 -4.68 1.56
C ALA A 12 -8.09 -5.84 0.66
N ILE A 13 -7.92 -7.01 1.29
CA ILE A 13 -7.52 -8.26 0.65
C ILE A 13 -8.69 -9.23 0.79
N THR A 14 -9.18 -9.76 -0.32
CA THR A 14 -10.31 -10.69 -0.33
C THR A 14 -9.88 -12.06 -0.82
N GLY A 15 -10.40 -13.10 -0.15
CA GLY A 15 -10.13 -14.50 -0.51
C GLY A 15 -8.66 -14.87 -0.34
N LEU A 16 -8.05 -14.45 0.79
CA LEU A 16 -6.71 -14.87 1.18
C LEU A 16 -6.73 -16.38 1.49
N ASP A 17 -5.95 -17.14 0.74
CA ASP A 17 -5.73 -18.57 0.92
C ASP A 17 -4.26 -18.80 1.28
N VAL A 18 -4.01 -19.20 2.52
CA VAL A 18 -2.68 -19.43 3.10
C VAL A 18 -2.79 -20.55 4.12
N ASP A 19 -1.69 -21.28 4.34
CA ASP A 19 -1.64 -22.30 5.39
C ASP A 19 -1.98 -21.68 6.77
N PRO A 20 -2.99 -22.18 7.50
CA PRO A 20 -3.38 -21.66 8.81
C PRO A 20 -2.25 -21.59 9.83
N ALA A 21 -1.22 -22.43 9.70
CA ALA A 21 -0.04 -22.41 10.57
C ALA A 21 0.83 -21.17 10.36
N THR A 22 0.81 -20.58 9.15
CA THR A 22 1.63 -19.42 8.76
C THR A 22 0.82 -18.15 8.53
N GLU A 23 -0.51 -18.23 8.59
CA GLU A 23 -1.43 -17.12 8.30
C GLU A 23 -1.10 -15.87 9.12
N SER A 24 -0.82 -16.00 10.42
CA SER A 24 -0.50 -14.86 11.28
C SER A 24 0.80 -14.18 10.89
N GLU A 25 1.81 -14.95 10.47
CA GLU A 25 3.10 -14.43 10.02
C GLU A 25 2.94 -13.75 8.66
N CYS A 26 2.26 -14.39 7.71
CA CYS A 26 1.96 -13.83 6.40
C CYS A 26 1.23 -12.48 6.50
N LYS A 27 0.22 -12.37 7.38
CA LYS A 27 -0.52 -11.11 7.60
C LYS A 27 0.37 -10.01 8.20
N ALA A 28 1.30 -10.37 9.10
CA ALA A 28 2.24 -9.43 9.68
C ALA A 28 3.26 -8.93 8.64
N ASP A 29 3.74 -9.82 7.78
CA ASP A 29 4.67 -9.51 6.70
C ASP A 29 4.02 -8.65 5.62
N ILE A 30 2.76 -8.94 5.25
CA ILE A 30 1.97 -8.08 4.35
C ILE A 30 1.86 -6.67 4.93
N SER A 31 1.50 -6.54 6.21
CA SER A 31 1.40 -5.23 6.86
C SER A 31 2.74 -4.50 6.87
N THR A 32 3.84 -5.21 7.11
CA THR A 32 5.19 -4.63 7.14
C THR A 32 5.62 -4.18 5.74
N ALA A 33 5.44 -5.02 4.73
CA ALA A 33 5.78 -4.71 3.34
C ALA A 33 4.99 -3.50 2.81
N LEU A 34 3.68 -3.44 3.11
CA LEU A 34 2.83 -2.30 2.75
C LEU A 34 3.24 -1.02 3.48
N ASP A 35 3.57 -1.07 4.77
CA ASP A 35 4.06 0.12 5.51
C ASP A 35 5.37 0.64 4.92
N LEU A 36 6.31 -0.25 4.60
CA LEU A 36 7.56 0.11 3.94
C LEU A 36 7.32 0.73 2.56
N TYR A 37 6.43 0.13 1.76
CA TYR A 37 6.05 0.66 0.45
C TYR A 37 5.44 2.06 0.56
N PHE A 38 4.45 2.28 1.42
CA PHE A 38 3.83 3.60 1.54
C PHE A 38 4.80 4.68 2.06
N ARG A 39 5.79 4.29 2.86
CA ARG A 39 6.84 5.22 3.33
C ARG A 39 7.90 5.54 2.30
N SER A 40 8.11 4.68 1.30
CA SER A 40 9.05 4.95 0.22
C SER A 40 8.49 5.91 -0.83
N ILE A 41 7.16 6.09 -0.85
CA ILE A 41 6.47 7.01 -1.76
C ILE A 41 6.62 8.44 -1.22
N THR A 42 7.30 9.28 -1.98
CA THR A 42 7.54 10.69 -1.65
C THR A 42 6.69 11.61 -2.53
N PRO A 43 6.19 12.73 -1.99
CA PRO A 43 5.51 13.73 -2.81
C PRO A 43 6.48 14.31 -3.83
N TYR A 44 5.99 14.60 -5.04
CA TYR A 44 6.77 15.23 -6.09
C TYR A 44 6.59 16.75 -6.04
N VAL A 45 7.69 17.49 -6.02
CA VAL A 45 7.71 18.96 -6.04
C VAL A 45 8.25 19.44 -7.38
N ASP A 46 7.35 20.02 -8.18
CA ASP A 46 7.71 20.51 -9.51
C ASP A 46 8.74 21.63 -9.45
N GLY A 47 9.77 21.54 -10.29
CA GLY A 47 10.91 22.46 -10.29
C GLY A 47 11.96 22.21 -9.20
N VAL A 48 11.76 21.24 -8.31
CA VAL A 48 12.75 20.79 -7.32
C VAL A 48 13.19 19.35 -7.58
N ASP A 49 12.24 18.44 -7.79
CA ASP A 49 12.51 17.02 -8.01
C ASP A 49 12.73 16.71 -9.50
N VAL A 50 13.51 15.66 -9.77
CA VAL A 50 13.74 15.18 -11.13
C VAL A 50 12.49 14.43 -11.62
N PRO A 51 11.87 14.82 -12.76
CA PRO A 51 10.63 14.17 -13.23
C PRO A 51 10.72 12.66 -13.43
N GLN A 52 11.92 12.15 -13.72
CA GLN A 52 12.18 10.72 -13.92
C GLN A 52 12.13 9.91 -12.61
N GLU A 53 12.27 10.57 -11.46
CA GLU A 53 12.26 9.95 -10.12
C GLU A 53 10.89 10.11 -9.44
N ARG A 54 9.86 10.45 -10.20
CA ARG A 54 8.50 10.65 -9.69
C ARG A 54 7.93 9.34 -9.15
N MET A 55 7.80 9.27 -7.83
CA MET A 55 7.24 8.12 -7.10
C MET A 55 6.02 8.52 -6.24
N ASP A 56 5.34 9.61 -6.57
CA ASP A 56 4.23 10.19 -5.80
C ASP A 56 2.89 9.48 -5.99
N THR A 57 2.84 8.46 -6.84
CA THR A 57 1.59 7.84 -7.29
C THR A 57 1.45 6.40 -6.80
N ILE A 58 0.37 6.15 -6.08
CA ILE A 58 -0.06 4.86 -5.56
C ILE A 58 -1.11 4.29 -6.51
N THR A 59 -0.93 3.03 -6.93
CA THR A 59 -1.88 2.35 -7.82
C THR A 59 -2.33 1.04 -7.22
N SER A 60 -3.49 0.53 -7.64
CA SER A 60 -3.96 -0.77 -7.18
C SER A 60 -3.02 -1.88 -7.64
N ALA A 61 -2.40 -1.72 -8.82
CA ALA A 61 -1.40 -2.63 -9.35
C ALA A 61 -0.13 -2.67 -8.50
N SER A 62 0.40 -1.52 -8.09
CA SER A 62 1.62 -1.48 -7.25
C SER A 62 1.36 -2.04 -5.86
N VAL A 63 0.23 -1.71 -5.23
CA VAL A 63 -0.17 -2.31 -3.95
C VAL A 63 -0.36 -3.83 -4.09
N SER A 64 -1.01 -4.28 -5.17
CA SER A 64 -1.19 -5.70 -5.45
C SER A 64 0.14 -6.43 -5.64
N ALA A 65 1.11 -5.80 -6.32
CA ALA A 65 2.44 -6.38 -6.53
C ALA A 65 3.18 -6.61 -5.21
N ILE A 66 3.13 -5.63 -4.28
CA ILE A 66 3.74 -5.77 -2.94
C ILE A 66 3.09 -6.91 -2.15
N VAL A 67 1.76 -6.99 -2.16
CA VAL A 67 1.05 -8.09 -1.48
C VAL A 67 1.40 -9.44 -2.13
N GLN A 68 1.44 -9.51 -3.46
CA GLN A 68 1.76 -10.75 -4.17
C GLN A 68 3.18 -11.24 -3.90
N ASP A 69 4.16 -10.35 -3.76
CA ASP A 69 5.54 -10.73 -3.41
C ASP A 69 5.59 -11.46 -2.07
N VAL A 70 4.88 -10.94 -1.06
CA VAL A 70 4.74 -11.61 0.24
C VAL A 70 3.95 -12.92 0.10
N LEU A 71 2.82 -12.94 -0.62
CA LEU A 71 2.05 -14.16 -0.77
C LEU A 71 2.86 -15.29 -1.43
N GLN A 72 3.72 -14.98 -2.40
CA GLN A 72 4.57 -15.95 -3.08
C GLN A 72 5.58 -16.60 -2.13
N SER A 73 6.14 -15.87 -1.16
CA SER A 73 7.09 -16.45 -0.19
C SER A 73 6.43 -17.46 0.76
N TYR A 74 5.13 -17.33 0.98
CA TYR A 74 4.31 -18.23 1.80
C TYR A 74 3.56 -19.30 0.99
N GLY A 75 3.67 -19.30 -0.35
CA GLY A 75 2.86 -20.18 -1.20
C GLY A 75 1.37 -19.88 -1.15
N ALA A 76 1.00 -18.66 -0.75
CA ALA A 76 -0.37 -18.19 -0.56
C ALA A 76 -0.93 -17.53 -1.83
N THR A 77 -2.25 -17.35 -1.87
CA THR A 77 -2.93 -16.61 -2.93
C THR A 77 -3.98 -15.66 -2.37
N ALA A 78 -4.38 -14.66 -3.16
CA ALA A 78 -5.50 -13.79 -2.85
C ALA A 78 -6.31 -13.54 -4.12
N GLN A 79 -7.63 -13.41 -4.00
CA GLN A 79 -8.50 -13.16 -5.15
C GLN A 79 -8.41 -11.71 -5.63
N THR A 80 -8.48 -10.77 -4.70
CA THR A 80 -8.41 -9.35 -5.00
C THR A 80 -7.64 -8.59 -3.93
N VAL A 81 -6.89 -7.58 -4.36
CA VAL A 81 -6.20 -6.62 -3.50
C VAL A 81 -6.60 -5.23 -3.97
N THR A 82 -7.18 -4.45 -3.06
CA THR A 82 -7.62 -3.08 -3.34
C THR A 82 -7.13 -2.16 -2.24
N PHE A 83 -7.03 -0.87 -2.53
CA PHE A 83 -6.70 0.14 -1.54
C PHE A 83 -7.65 1.34 -1.67
N GLY A 84 -7.69 2.18 -0.64
CA GLY A 84 -8.36 3.46 -0.69
C GLY A 84 -8.05 4.33 0.52
N LEU A 85 -8.51 5.58 0.48
CA LEU A 85 -8.33 6.55 1.57
C LEU A 85 -9.33 6.35 2.71
N ILE A 86 -10.42 5.65 2.43
CA ILE A 86 -11.50 5.35 3.37
C ILE A 86 -11.69 3.83 3.37
N VAL A 87 -11.79 3.23 4.55
CA VAL A 87 -12.03 1.79 4.70
C VAL A 87 -13.30 1.38 3.94
N GLY A 88 -13.19 0.34 3.12
CA GLY A 88 -14.32 -0.19 2.33
C GLY A 88 -14.60 0.55 1.03
N ILE A 89 -13.88 1.63 0.72
CA ILE A 89 -13.98 2.34 -0.55
C ILE A 89 -12.67 2.13 -1.31
N SER A 90 -12.73 1.45 -2.46
CA SER A 90 -11.56 1.24 -3.30
C SER A 90 -11.32 2.43 -4.23
N THR A 91 -10.05 2.78 -4.41
CA THR A 91 -9.57 3.81 -5.32
C THR A 91 -8.58 3.15 -6.29
N PRO A 92 -8.67 3.35 -7.61
CA PRO A 92 -7.74 2.73 -8.56
C PRO A 92 -6.34 3.36 -8.51
N LEU A 93 -6.26 4.65 -8.22
CA LEU A 93 -5.04 5.44 -8.22
C LEU A 93 -5.16 6.63 -7.26
N TYR A 94 -4.08 6.94 -6.54
CA TYR A 94 -3.97 8.13 -5.70
C TYR A 94 -2.59 8.76 -5.86
N THR A 95 -2.54 10.04 -6.20
CA THR A 95 -1.29 10.81 -6.32
C THR A 95 -1.17 11.72 -5.12
N LEU A 96 -0.04 11.64 -4.41
CA LEU A 96 0.26 12.49 -3.26
C LEU A 96 0.38 13.95 -3.69
N GLY A 97 -0.27 14.83 -2.94
CA GLY A 97 -0.09 16.27 -3.05
C GLY A 97 1.25 16.74 -2.46
N GLN A 98 1.61 17.99 -2.73
CA GLN A 98 2.77 18.63 -2.11
C GLN A 98 2.62 18.64 -0.58
N GLY A 99 3.65 18.15 0.13
CA GLY A 99 3.63 18.07 1.60
C GLY A 99 2.81 16.90 2.17
N GLU A 100 2.25 16.04 1.33
CA GLU A 100 1.61 14.80 1.76
C GLU A 100 2.63 13.67 1.89
N CYS A 101 2.44 12.83 2.90
CA CYS A 101 3.16 11.56 3.03
C CYS A 101 2.14 10.44 3.24
N ALA A 102 2.32 9.33 2.52
CA ALA A 102 1.49 8.16 2.72
C ALA A 102 1.91 7.40 3.99
N LYS A 103 0.95 6.78 4.65
CA LYS A 103 1.17 5.79 5.71
C LYS A 103 0.16 4.67 5.59
N LEU A 104 0.53 3.48 6.06
CA LEU A 104 -0.44 2.41 6.22
C LEU A 104 -1.46 2.78 7.31
N GLY A 105 -2.74 2.69 6.97
CA GLY A 105 -3.86 2.90 7.90
C GLY A 105 -4.30 1.58 8.52
N SER A 106 -4.85 0.68 7.71
CA SER A 106 -5.26 -0.66 8.14
C SER A 106 -5.23 -1.63 6.97
N VAL A 107 -5.09 -2.92 7.28
CA VAL A 107 -5.28 -4.01 6.32
C VAL A 107 -6.50 -4.82 6.76
N ALA A 108 -7.51 -4.91 5.89
CA ALA A 108 -8.72 -5.68 6.11
C ALA A 108 -8.65 -6.98 5.29
N TYR A 109 -9.09 -8.08 5.91
CA TYR A 109 -9.16 -9.40 5.29
C TYR A 109 -10.63 -9.83 5.26
N ALA A 110 -11.13 -10.21 4.08
CA ALA A 110 -12.52 -10.60 3.85
C ALA A 110 -12.63 -11.92 3.08
#